data_AF-A0A352ADC9-F1
#
_entry.id   AF-A0A352ADC9-F1
#
_cell.length_a   1.000
_cell.length_b   1.000
_cell.length_c   1.000
_cell.angle_alpha   90.00
_cell.angle_beta   90.00
_cell.angle_gamma   90.00
#
_symmetry.space_group_name_H-M   'P 1'
#
loop_
_entity.id
_entity.type
_entity.pdbx_description
1 polymer ?
#
loop_
_entity_poly.entity_id
_entity_poly.type
_entity_poly.pdbx_seq_one_letter_code
_entity_poly.pdbx_strand_id
1 'polypeptide(L)'
;MGRWGDGGKETVLRLTATWYKVSLWKNRGQRAVALIWLMGLLSGITVVSNLGYQKYYRPDLLVPAIKKASSVPVLIATTHNTLVQTGEMMGIAWEFQQAADEQTSLLNPHFLLAHQEEDRCLPMPGKACPASTILQETLAELPRPLDLWLINFKAAIEEPLNCFSEDVSQYQTAVDGYNNQLYHCLALDSEIFEQF
;
A
#
# COMPACT_ATOMS: atom_id res chain seq x y z
N MET A 1 -4.03 92.21 14.78
CA MET A 1 -4.23 92.83 13.45
C MET A 1 -2.90 92.77 12.72
N GLY A 2 -2.75 91.91 11.72
CA GLY A 2 -1.47 91.70 11.03
C GLY A 2 -1.51 90.40 10.24
N ARG A 3 -1.81 90.54 8.95
CA ARG A 3 -2.29 89.54 8.01
C ARG A 3 -1.12 88.88 7.27
N TRP A 4 -1.18 87.56 7.15
CA TRP A 4 -0.75 86.66 6.06
C TRP A 4 0.41 87.08 5.13
N GLY A 5 1.39 86.18 5.01
CA GLY A 5 2.36 86.12 3.91
C GLY A 5 2.70 84.65 3.61
N ASP A 6 2.31 84.23 2.42
CA ASP A 6 2.33 82.90 1.83
C ASP A 6 3.74 82.31 1.68
N GLY A 7 3.84 80.99 1.61
CA GLY A 7 5.12 80.29 1.51
C GLY A 7 4.96 78.80 1.30
N GLY A 8 4.19 78.43 0.26
CA GLY A 8 4.08 77.07 -0.23
C GLY A 8 5.44 76.39 -0.39
N LYS A 9 5.58 75.21 0.22
CA LYS A 9 6.64 74.25 -0.05
C LYS A 9 5.99 72.90 -0.23
N GLU A 10 5.72 72.56 -1.48
CA GLU A 10 5.64 71.18 -1.88
C GLU A 10 7.02 70.54 -1.59
N THR A 11 7.06 69.46 -0.82
CA THR A 11 8.25 68.60 -0.77
C THR A 11 7.83 67.15 -0.57
N VAL A 12 7.49 66.54 -1.70
CA VAL A 12 7.86 65.18 -2.12
C VAL A 12 7.80 64.08 -1.04
N LEU A 13 6.76 63.26 -1.16
CA LEU A 13 6.66 61.90 -0.61
C LEU A 13 7.98 61.13 -0.79
N ARG A 14 8.69 60.86 0.31
CA ARG A 14 9.73 59.82 0.33
C ARG A 14 9.14 58.60 1.01
N LEU A 15 8.57 57.71 0.20
CA LEU A 15 8.37 56.32 0.56
C LEU A 15 9.75 55.70 0.79
N THR A 16 10.20 55.64 2.04
CA THR A 16 11.39 54.87 2.39
C THR A 16 11.01 53.39 2.34
N ALA A 17 11.21 52.78 1.18
CA ALA A 17 11.33 51.33 1.10
C ALA A 17 12.52 50.93 1.97
N THR A 18 12.24 50.43 3.17
CA THR A 18 13.24 49.84 4.05
C THR A 18 13.72 48.55 3.40
N TRP A 19 14.81 48.66 2.65
CA TRP A 19 15.55 47.51 2.14
C TRP A 19 16.11 46.76 3.35
N TYR A 20 15.45 45.65 3.73
CA TYR A 20 15.99 44.69 4.68
C TYR A 20 17.27 44.09 4.06
N LYS A 21 18.41 44.74 4.29
CA LYS A 21 19.71 44.19 3.93
C LYS A 21 19.97 43.00 4.82
N VAL A 22 19.56 41.84 4.35
CA VAL A 22 20.04 40.56 4.86
C VAL A 22 21.52 40.46 4.50
N SER A 23 22.37 41.02 5.36
CA SER A 23 23.81 40.81 5.31
C SER A 23 24.10 39.41 5.84
N LEU A 24 23.84 38.39 5.01
CA LEU A 24 23.95 36.99 5.44
C LEU A 24 25.39 36.48 5.48
N TRP A 25 26.36 37.13 4.83
CA TRP A 25 27.69 36.54 4.66
C TRP A 25 28.84 37.52 4.77
N LYS A 26 29.38 37.65 5.98
CA LYS A 26 30.74 38.20 6.17
C LYS A 26 31.68 37.24 6.93
N ASN A 27 31.18 36.33 7.75
CA ASN A 27 32.03 35.56 8.66
C ASN A 27 31.91 34.04 8.47
N ARG A 28 33.06 33.34 8.37
CA ARG A 28 33.18 31.89 8.18
C ARG A 28 32.48 31.09 9.29
N GLY A 29 32.48 31.61 10.52
CA GLY A 29 31.79 31.01 11.67
C GLY A 29 30.27 31.04 11.58
N GLN A 30 29.68 32.15 11.10
CA GLN A 30 28.23 32.25 10.90
C GLN A 30 27.72 31.25 9.84
N ARG A 31 28.54 30.99 8.81
CA ARG A 31 28.25 29.94 7.81
C ARG A 31 28.25 28.55 8.42
N ALA A 32 29.21 28.24 9.30
CA ALA A 32 29.27 26.95 9.98
C ALA A 32 28.04 26.72 10.88
N VAL A 33 27.64 27.74 11.65
CA VAL A 33 26.43 27.66 12.50
C VAL A 33 25.17 27.47 11.67
N ALA A 34 25.02 28.22 10.56
CA ALA A 34 23.88 28.07 9.67
C ALA A 34 23.79 26.68 9.04
N LEU A 35 24.93 26.08 8.67
CA LEU A 35 24.98 24.71 8.14
C LEU A 35 24.60 23.66 9.18
N ILE A 36 25.09 23.79 10.42
CA ILE A 36 24.73 22.89 11.52
C ILE A 36 23.22 22.99 11.80
N TRP A 37 22.67 24.20 11.81
CA TRP A 37 21.23 24.43 12.00
C TRP A 37 20.40 23.80 10.87
N LEU A 38 20.84 23.95 9.61
CA LEU A 38 20.16 23.39 8.45
C LEU A 38 20.22 21.86 8.45
N MET A 39 21.38 21.28 8.75
CA MET A 39 21.55 19.82 8.89
C MET A 39 20.69 19.27 10.04
N GLY A 40 20.64 19.97 11.18
CA GLY A 40 19.78 19.59 12.31
C GLY A 40 18.30 19.69 11.98
N LEU A 41 17.87 20.73 11.27
CA LEU A 41 16.50 20.90 10.82
C LEU A 41 16.09 19.82 9.82
N LEU A 42 16.95 19.51 8.84
CA LEU A 42 16.71 18.43 7.89
C LEU A 42 16.63 17.07 8.61
N SER A 43 17.52 16.83 9.57
CA SER A 43 17.49 15.61 10.40
C SER A 43 16.19 15.51 11.21
N GLY A 44 15.75 16.61 11.83
CA GLY A 44 14.47 16.67 12.55
C GLY A 44 13.28 16.39 11.64
N ILE A 45 13.24 16.99 10.45
CA ILE A 45 12.19 16.71 9.45
C ILE A 45 12.20 15.23 9.06
N THR A 46 13.36 14.62 8.82
CA THR A 46 13.40 13.18 8.47
C THR A 46 12.82 12.28 9.56
N VAL A 47 13.01 12.62 10.83
CA VAL A 47 12.43 11.86 11.96
C VAL A 47 10.94 12.13 12.10
N VAL A 48 10.51 13.40 12.10
CA VAL A 48 9.10 13.79 12.28
C VAL A 48 8.23 13.31 11.12
N SER A 49 8.73 13.40 9.89
CA SER A 49 8.04 12.89 8.71
C SER A 49 8.11 11.37 8.58
N ASN A 50 8.75 10.68 9.52
CA ASN A 50 8.88 9.22 9.56
C ASN A 50 9.40 8.63 8.24
N LEU A 51 10.20 9.39 7.49
CA LEU A 51 10.68 9.05 6.14
C LEU A 51 11.52 7.76 6.15
N GLY A 52 12.14 7.42 7.29
CA GLY A 52 12.90 6.19 7.49
C GLY A 52 12.09 4.97 7.91
N TYR A 53 10.82 5.12 8.30
CA TYR A 53 9.95 4.02 8.75
C TYR A 53 8.65 3.91 7.95
N GLN A 54 8.56 4.57 6.80
CA GLN A 54 7.43 4.38 5.91
C GLN A 54 7.37 2.90 5.52
N LYS A 55 6.42 2.17 6.13
CA LYS A 55 6.20 0.76 5.86
C LYS A 55 5.95 0.61 4.36
N TYR A 56 6.77 -0.19 3.71
CA TYR A 56 6.71 -0.44 2.27
C TYR A 56 5.34 -1.02 1.85
N TYR A 57 4.74 -1.83 2.73
CA TYR A 57 3.44 -2.44 2.53
C TYR A 57 2.30 -1.54 3.01
N ARG A 58 1.31 -1.29 2.14
CA ARG A 58 0.14 -0.42 2.37
C ARG A 58 -1.18 -1.21 2.37
N PRO A 59 -1.48 -1.97 3.45
CA PRO A 59 -2.72 -2.74 3.53
C PRO A 59 -3.97 -1.83 3.55
N ASP A 60 -3.81 -0.57 3.98
CA ASP A 60 -4.84 0.48 3.95
C ASP A 60 -5.36 0.79 2.54
N LEU A 61 -4.53 0.59 1.51
CA LEU A 61 -4.93 0.75 0.10
C LEU A 61 -5.38 -0.58 -0.51
N LEU A 62 -4.76 -1.68 -0.10
CA LEU A 62 -5.04 -3.00 -0.64
C LEU A 62 -6.42 -3.53 -0.24
N VAL A 63 -6.79 -3.44 1.04
CA VAL A 63 -8.07 -3.98 1.54
C VAL A 63 -9.27 -3.34 0.85
N PRO A 64 -9.38 -2.00 0.72
CA PRO A 64 -10.48 -1.39 -0.03
C PRO A 64 -10.54 -1.83 -1.49
N ALA A 65 -9.38 -2.06 -2.13
CA ALA A 65 -9.34 -2.55 -3.50
C ALA A 65 -9.88 -3.98 -3.61
N ILE A 66 -9.51 -4.87 -2.66
CA ILE A 66 -10.07 -6.23 -2.56
C ILE A 66 -11.59 -6.17 -2.35
N LYS A 67 -12.06 -5.36 -1.40
CA LYS A 67 -13.50 -5.20 -1.13
C LYS A 67 -14.28 -4.73 -2.36
N LYS A 68 -13.68 -3.92 -3.21
CA LYS A 68 -14.34 -3.39 -4.43
C LYS A 68 -14.40 -4.42 -5.55
N ALA A 69 -13.37 -5.24 -5.68
CA ALA A 69 -13.26 -6.24 -6.74
C ALA A 69 -13.96 -7.56 -6.39
N SER A 70 -14.12 -7.88 -5.11
CA SER A 70 -14.75 -9.12 -4.64
C SER A 70 -16.14 -8.90 -4.05
N SER A 71 -17.05 -9.82 -4.36
CA SER A 71 -18.42 -9.85 -3.82
C SER A 71 -18.79 -11.17 -3.15
N VAL A 72 -17.91 -12.16 -3.23
CA VAL A 72 -18.05 -13.50 -2.63
C VAL A 72 -16.96 -13.70 -1.56
N PRO A 73 -16.99 -14.77 -0.77
CA PRO A 73 -15.94 -15.04 0.20
C PRO A 73 -14.55 -14.99 -0.43
N VAL A 74 -13.57 -14.42 0.26
CA VAL A 74 -12.21 -14.24 -0.26
C VAL A 74 -11.21 -15.15 0.45
N LEU A 75 -10.38 -15.83 -0.32
CA LEU A 75 -9.18 -16.50 0.17
C LEU A 75 -7.96 -15.67 -0.23
N ILE A 76 -7.21 -15.20 0.75
CA ILE A 76 -5.98 -14.47 0.55
C ILE A 76 -4.81 -15.42 0.82
N ALA A 77 -4.01 -15.69 -0.21
CA ALA A 77 -2.90 -16.64 -0.12
C ALA A 77 -1.55 -15.98 -0.40
N THR A 78 -0.54 -16.32 0.39
CA THR A 78 0.85 -15.92 0.17
C THR A 78 1.80 -17.10 0.36
N THR A 79 2.97 -17.03 -0.26
CA THR A 79 4.06 -17.98 0.01
C THR A 79 4.77 -17.61 1.30
N HIS A 80 4.84 -18.54 2.24
CA HIS A 80 5.44 -18.33 3.55
C HIS A 80 6.82 -19.01 3.66
N ASN A 81 7.87 -18.22 3.80
CA ASN A 81 9.21 -18.69 4.14
C ASN A 81 9.68 -18.12 5.49
N THR A 82 9.43 -16.84 5.71
CA THR A 82 9.92 -16.10 6.88
C THR A 82 8.79 -15.41 7.64
N LEU A 83 9.13 -14.83 8.79
CA LEU A 83 8.19 -14.05 9.60
C LEU A 83 7.69 -12.77 8.90
N VAL A 84 8.40 -12.28 7.88
CA VAL A 84 7.99 -11.08 7.13
C VAL A 84 6.63 -11.30 6.48
N GLN A 85 6.42 -12.44 5.82
CA GLN A 85 5.15 -12.76 5.16
C GLN A 85 4.01 -12.92 6.15
N THR A 86 4.30 -13.46 7.35
CA THR A 86 3.32 -13.50 8.44
C THR A 86 2.93 -12.09 8.89
N GLY A 87 3.88 -11.18 9.01
CA GLY A 87 3.62 -9.78 9.33
C GLY A 87 2.82 -9.05 8.25
N GLU A 88 3.10 -9.33 6.96
CA GLU A 88 2.32 -8.81 5.82
C GLU A 88 0.87 -9.27 5.91
N MET A 89 0.64 -10.56 6.10
CA MET A 89 -0.69 -11.14 6.21
C MET A 89 -1.45 -10.65 7.44
N MET A 90 -0.78 -10.55 8.60
CA MET A 90 -1.38 -9.96 9.80
C MET A 90 -1.76 -8.50 9.59
N GLY A 91 -0.95 -7.72 8.87
CA GLY A 91 -1.27 -6.34 8.52
C GLY A 91 -2.53 -6.23 7.67
N ILE A 92 -2.69 -7.10 6.68
CA ILE A 92 -3.90 -7.17 5.84
C ILE A 92 -5.11 -7.59 6.69
N ALA A 93 -4.97 -8.65 7.48
CA ALA A 93 -6.04 -9.13 8.37
C ALA A 93 -6.48 -8.07 9.38
N TRP A 94 -5.53 -7.31 9.94
CA TRP A 94 -5.81 -6.19 10.83
C TRP A 94 -6.63 -5.10 10.15
N GLU A 95 -6.31 -4.74 8.89
CA GLU A 95 -7.10 -3.75 8.15
C GLU A 95 -8.50 -4.25 7.81
N PHE A 96 -8.68 -5.55 7.49
CA PHE A 96 -10.03 -6.13 7.37
C PHE A 96 -10.80 -6.04 8.69
N GLN A 97 -10.14 -6.32 9.82
CA GLN A 97 -10.76 -6.22 11.14
C GLN A 97 -11.14 -4.78 11.51
N GLN A 98 -10.29 -3.80 11.20
CA GLN A 98 -10.60 -2.38 11.43
C GLN A 98 -11.73 -1.88 10.53
N ALA A 99 -11.78 -2.37 9.29
CA ALA A 99 -12.83 -2.08 8.32
C ALA A 99 -14.03 -3.03 8.45
N ALA A 100 -14.28 -3.60 9.64
CA ALA A 100 -15.38 -4.52 9.89
C ALA A 100 -16.73 -3.81 9.69
N ASP A 101 -17.34 -4.06 8.54
CA ASP A 101 -18.69 -3.66 8.15
C ASP A 101 -19.45 -4.88 7.61
N GLU A 102 -20.69 -4.68 7.16
CA GLU A 102 -21.50 -5.76 6.57
C GLU A 102 -20.82 -6.39 5.34
N GLN A 103 -20.08 -5.58 4.56
CA GLN A 103 -19.35 -6.06 3.38
C GLN A 103 -18.17 -6.95 3.79
N THR A 104 -17.42 -6.60 4.83
CA THR A 104 -16.34 -7.44 5.36
C THR A 104 -16.88 -8.77 5.89
N SER A 105 -18.08 -8.76 6.49
CA SER A 105 -18.73 -9.98 6.97
C SER A 105 -19.16 -10.90 5.82
N LEU A 106 -19.63 -10.33 4.70
CA LEU A 106 -19.94 -11.07 3.47
C LEU A 106 -18.68 -11.68 2.81
N LEU A 107 -17.59 -10.91 2.78
CA LEU A 107 -16.32 -11.35 2.21
C LEU A 107 -15.64 -12.45 3.02
N ASN A 108 -15.98 -12.59 4.32
CA ASN A 108 -15.46 -13.62 5.23
C ASN A 108 -14.00 -14.04 4.92
N PRO A 109 -13.03 -13.13 5.07
CA PRO A 109 -11.69 -13.32 4.53
C PRO A 109 -10.96 -14.46 5.23
N HIS A 110 -10.51 -15.43 4.44
CA HIS A 110 -9.64 -16.51 4.87
C HIS A 110 -8.20 -16.22 4.44
N PHE A 111 -7.24 -16.69 5.25
CA PHE A 111 -5.82 -16.41 5.05
C PHE A 111 -5.05 -17.72 4.96
N LEU A 112 -4.31 -17.92 3.86
CA LEU A 112 -3.45 -19.09 3.65
C LEU A 112 -1.99 -18.66 3.56
N LEU A 113 -1.18 -19.24 4.44
CA LEU A 113 0.27 -19.12 4.41
C LEU A 113 0.86 -20.44 3.91
N ALA A 114 1.04 -20.54 2.59
CA ALA A 114 1.52 -21.75 1.96
C ALA A 114 3.04 -21.86 2.15
N HIS A 115 3.47 -22.74 3.06
CA HIS A 115 4.87 -22.82 3.45
C HIS A 115 5.74 -23.41 2.32
N GLN A 116 6.90 -22.79 2.10
CA GLN A 116 7.96 -23.31 1.25
C GLN A 116 9.32 -22.90 1.80
N GLU A 117 10.33 -23.76 1.62
CA GLU A 117 11.69 -23.49 2.09
C GLU A 117 12.43 -22.49 1.19
N GLU A 118 12.18 -22.54 -0.12
CA GLU A 118 12.84 -21.69 -1.11
C GLU A 118 12.04 -20.37 -1.30
N ASP A 119 12.74 -19.24 -1.44
CA ASP A 119 12.09 -17.94 -1.65
C ASP A 119 11.30 -17.86 -2.95
N ARG A 120 11.72 -18.60 -3.97
CA ARG A 120 11.03 -18.75 -5.25
C ARG A 120 11.14 -20.19 -5.68
N CYS A 121 10.00 -20.84 -5.87
CA CYS A 121 9.98 -22.17 -6.44
C CYS A 121 9.79 -22.07 -7.96
N LEU A 122 10.78 -22.55 -8.71
CA LEU A 122 10.71 -22.64 -10.17
C LEU A 122 10.18 -24.02 -10.58
N PRO A 123 9.28 -24.10 -11.56
CA PRO A 123 8.77 -25.37 -12.04
C PRO A 123 9.93 -26.16 -12.67
N MET A 124 10.17 -27.37 -12.16
CA MET A 124 11.13 -28.31 -12.73
C MET A 124 10.42 -29.63 -13.04
N PRO A 125 10.80 -30.32 -14.13
CA PRO A 125 10.18 -31.61 -14.47
C PRO A 125 10.34 -32.59 -13.31
N GLY A 126 9.22 -33.06 -12.76
CA GLY A 126 9.18 -33.99 -11.63
C GLY A 126 9.30 -33.37 -10.24
N LYS A 127 9.37 -32.04 -10.09
CA LYS A 127 9.36 -31.34 -8.80
C LYS A 127 8.26 -30.27 -8.79
N ALA A 128 7.16 -30.58 -8.11
CA ALA A 128 6.09 -29.62 -7.83
C ALA A 128 6.50 -28.66 -6.71
N CYS A 129 5.97 -27.44 -6.74
CA CYS A 129 6.20 -26.46 -5.69
C CYS A 129 5.30 -26.74 -4.48
N PRO A 130 5.85 -26.92 -3.26
CA PRO A 130 5.06 -27.23 -2.07
C PRO A 130 3.94 -26.23 -1.80
N ALA A 131 4.23 -24.93 -1.96
CA ALA A 131 3.24 -23.89 -1.75
C ALA A 131 2.05 -23.99 -2.75
N SER A 132 2.32 -24.38 -3.99
CA SER A 132 1.28 -24.57 -5.01
C SER A 132 0.43 -25.79 -4.72
N THR A 133 1.04 -26.89 -4.24
CA THR A 133 0.33 -28.09 -3.81
C THR A 133 -0.60 -27.79 -2.63
N ILE A 134 -0.09 -27.11 -1.59
CA ILE A 134 -0.90 -26.69 -0.43
C ILE A 134 -2.06 -25.79 -0.87
N LEU A 135 -1.83 -24.87 -1.79
CA LEU A 135 -2.87 -24.01 -2.34
C LEU A 135 -3.96 -24.83 -3.05
N GLN A 136 -3.58 -25.78 -3.91
CA GLN A 136 -4.53 -26.64 -4.61
C GLN A 136 -5.34 -27.52 -3.66
N GLU A 137 -4.70 -28.11 -2.65
CA GLU A 137 -5.38 -28.90 -1.61
C GLU A 137 -6.38 -28.03 -0.83
N THR A 138 -5.97 -26.82 -0.42
CA THR A 138 -6.84 -25.88 0.29
C THR A 138 -8.05 -25.46 -0.56
N LEU A 139 -7.84 -25.19 -1.85
CA LEU A 139 -8.92 -24.82 -2.77
C LEU A 139 -9.89 -25.99 -3.06
N ALA A 140 -9.46 -27.23 -2.88
CA ALA A 140 -10.31 -28.40 -3.03
C ALA A 140 -11.25 -28.60 -1.82
N GLU A 141 -10.85 -28.14 -0.63
CA GLU A 141 -11.65 -28.26 0.60
C GLU A 141 -12.59 -27.07 0.83
N LEU A 142 -12.29 -25.90 0.27
CA LEU A 142 -13.07 -24.70 0.48
C LEU A 142 -14.38 -24.67 -0.31
N PRO A 143 -15.47 -24.16 0.29
CA PRO A 143 -16.73 -23.99 -0.41
C PRO A 143 -16.62 -22.92 -1.51
N ARG A 144 -17.37 -23.12 -2.58
CA ARG A 144 -17.45 -22.21 -3.74
C ARG A 144 -18.86 -21.59 -3.83
N PRO A 145 -19.03 -20.37 -4.37
CA PRO A 145 -18.03 -19.53 -5.04
C PRO A 145 -17.04 -18.85 -4.07
N LEU A 146 -15.83 -18.60 -4.55
CA LEU A 146 -14.73 -18.01 -3.76
C LEU A 146 -13.84 -17.17 -4.68
N ASP A 147 -13.37 -16.04 -4.18
CA ASP A 147 -12.35 -15.24 -4.85
C ASP A 147 -10.98 -15.49 -4.23
N LEU A 148 -10.03 -15.94 -5.04
CA LEU A 148 -8.66 -16.19 -4.64
C LEU A 148 -7.78 -14.97 -4.97
N TRP A 149 -7.24 -14.37 -3.92
CA TRP A 149 -6.26 -13.30 -3.98
C TRP A 149 -4.88 -13.85 -3.66
N LEU A 150 -4.04 -13.94 -4.68
CA LEU A 150 -2.63 -14.26 -4.49
C LEU A 150 -1.87 -12.98 -4.20
N ILE A 151 -1.22 -12.90 -3.05
CA ILE A 151 -0.44 -11.73 -2.64
C ILE A 151 1.01 -12.15 -2.45
N ASN A 152 1.91 -11.55 -3.23
CA ASN A 152 3.34 -11.85 -3.22
C ASN A 152 3.61 -13.36 -3.32
N PHE A 153 2.78 -14.10 -4.06
CA PHE A 153 2.86 -15.54 -4.18
C PHE A 153 4.00 -15.93 -5.14
N LYS A 154 5.03 -16.60 -4.63
CA LYS A 154 6.28 -16.90 -5.34
C LYS A 154 6.43 -18.38 -5.73
N ALA A 155 5.34 -19.00 -6.15
CA ALA A 155 5.34 -20.36 -6.69
C ALA A 155 4.49 -20.44 -7.96
N ALA A 156 4.86 -21.32 -8.88
CA ALA A 156 4.11 -21.51 -10.12
C ALA A 156 2.78 -22.19 -9.84
N ILE A 157 1.69 -21.64 -10.37
CA ILE A 157 0.34 -22.19 -10.19
C ILE A 157 -0.13 -22.74 -11.53
N GLU A 158 -0.58 -23.99 -11.51
CA GLU A 158 -1.41 -24.53 -12.59
C GLU A 158 -2.83 -24.00 -12.38
N GLU A 159 -3.45 -23.49 -13.45
CA GLU A 159 -4.77 -22.86 -13.38
C GLU A 159 -5.78 -23.76 -12.63
N PRO A 160 -6.29 -23.33 -11.46
CA PRO A 160 -7.16 -24.17 -10.67
C PRO A 160 -8.48 -24.41 -11.41
N LEU A 161 -9.01 -25.63 -11.34
CA LEU A 161 -10.22 -26.04 -12.04
C LEU A 161 -11.39 -25.09 -11.69
N ASN A 162 -12.04 -24.53 -12.72
CA ASN A 162 -13.14 -23.56 -12.63
C ASN A 162 -12.79 -22.24 -11.92
N CYS A 163 -11.53 -21.82 -12.00
CA CYS A 163 -11.11 -20.48 -11.60
C CYS A 163 -10.56 -19.72 -12.81
N PHE A 164 -11.01 -18.49 -13.03
CA PHE A 164 -10.51 -17.63 -14.10
C PHE A 164 -9.75 -16.45 -13.52
N SER A 165 -8.62 -16.10 -14.15
CA SER A 165 -7.87 -14.91 -13.76
C SER A 165 -8.57 -13.65 -14.26
N GLU A 166 -8.65 -12.64 -13.39
CA GLU A 166 -9.09 -11.30 -13.76
C GLU A 166 -7.90 -10.35 -13.72
N ASP A 167 -7.79 -9.50 -14.75
CA ASP A 167 -6.82 -8.41 -14.72
C ASP A 167 -7.32 -7.32 -13.76
N VAL A 168 -6.67 -7.28 -12.61
CA VAL A 168 -6.98 -6.35 -11.52
C VAL A 168 -6.47 -4.92 -11.76
N SER A 169 -5.78 -4.66 -12.89
CA SER A 169 -5.26 -3.34 -13.27
C SER A 169 -6.33 -2.24 -13.28
N GLN A 170 -7.58 -2.60 -13.61
CA GLN A 170 -8.72 -1.68 -13.61
C GLN A 170 -9.15 -1.19 -12.21
N TYR A 171 -8.76 -1.89 -11.14
CA TYR A 171 -9.13 -1.56 -9.77
C TYR A 171 -8.04 -0.78 -9.01
N GLN A 172 -7.02 -0.27 -9.70
CA GLN A 172 -5.88 0.44 -9.10
C GLN A 172 -5.18 -0.37 -7.99
N THR A 173 -5.17 -1.70 -8.10
CA THR A 173 -4.58 -2.60 -7.09
C THR A 173 -3.06 -2.66 -7.14
N ALA A 174 -2.40 -1.89 -8.03
CA ALA A 174 -0.96 -1.70 -8.02
C ALA A 174 -0.58 -0.86 -6.78
N VAL A 175 -0.66 -1.52 -5.62
CA VAL A 175 -0.26 -0.99 -4.33
C VAL A 175 1.21 -1.31 -4.16
N ASP A 176 2.01 -0.28 -3.92
CA ASP A 176 3.44 -0.44 -3.69
C ASP A 176 3.69 -1.54 -2.64
N GLY A 177 4.58 -2.46 -2.99
CA GLY A 177 4.95 -3.61 -2.18
C GLY A 177 4.06 -4.84 -2.28
N TYR A 178 2.96 -4.81 -3.02
CA TYR A 178 2.15 -5.99 -3.28
C TYR A 178 2.12 -6.32 -4.77
N ASN A 179 2.62 -7.51 -5.13
CA ASN A 179 2.26 -8.15 -6.39
C ASN A 179 1.00 -8.99 -6.14
N ASN A 180 -0.11 -8.66 -6.80
CA ASN A 180 -1.37 -9.34 -6.61
C ASN A 180 -1.93 -9.93 -7.91
N GLN A 181 -2.62 -11.05 -7.76
CA GLN A 181 -3.37 -11.69 -8.83
C GLN A 181 -4.72 -12.13 -8.27
N LEU A 182 -5.78 -11.88 -9.02
CA LEU A 182 -7.15 -12.25 -8.66
C LEU A 182 -7.63 -13.39 -9.54
N TYR A 183 -8.18 -14.41 -8.90
CA TYR A 183 -8.87 -15.51 -9.56
C TYR A 183 -10.27 -15.64 -8.98
N HIS A 184 -11.27 -15.70 -9.86
CA HIS A 184 -12.66 -15.96 -9.48
C HIS A 184 -12.96 -17.44 -9.66
N CYS A 185 -13.23 -18.14 -8.55
CA CYS A 185 -13.59 -19.55 -8.57
C CYS A 185 -15.11 -19.70 -8.50
N LEU A 186 -15.68 -20.20 -9.58
CA LEU A 186 -17.13 -20.40 -9.70
C LEU A 186 -17.60 -21.57 -8.84
N ALA A 187 -18.87 -21.53 -8.45
CA ALA A 187 -19.53 -22.70 -7.89
C ALA A 187 -19.36 -23.89 -8.84
N LEU A 188 -19.03 -25.05 -8.28
CA LEU A 188 -19.08 -26.29 -9.06
C LEU A 188 -20.55 -26.55 -9.36
N ASP A 189 -20.93 -26.49 -10.63
CA ASP A 189 -22.27 -26.90 -11.08
C ASP A 189 -22.43 -28.40 -10.80
N SER A 190 -22.88 -28.75 -9.61
CA SER A 190 -23.28 -30.12 -9.27
C SER A 190 -24.62 -30.11 -8.53
N GLU A 191 -25.65 -29.52 -9.15
CA GLU A 191 -27.07 -29.85 -8.89
C GLU A 191 -27.93 -29.75 -10.18
N ILE A 192 -27.39 -30.13 -11.35
CA ILE A 192 -28.22 -30.45 -12.53
C ILE A 192 -27.75 -31.79 -13.07
N PHE A 193 -28.14 -32.90 -12.43
CA PHE A 193 -28.28 -34.27 -12.99
C PHE A 193 -28.54 -35.30 -11.87
N GLU A 194 -29.48 -35.03 -10.97
CA GLU A 194 -30.12 -36.03 -10.09
C GLU A 194 -31.62 -35.70 -10.05
N GLN A 195 -32.29 -35.83 -11.21
CA GLN A 195 -33.74 -36.03 -11.40
C GLN A 195 -34.15 -35.71 -12.84
N PHE A 196 -33.88 -36.62 -13.77
CA PHE A 196 -34.75 -36.90 -14.93
C PHE A 196 -34.57 -38.35 -15.34
#